data_AF-A0A2G8LB17-F1
#
_entry.id   AF-A0A2G8LB17-F1
#
_cell.length_a   1.000
_cell.length_b   1.000
_cell.length_c   1.000
_cell.angle_alpha   90.00
_cell.angle_beta   90.00
_cell.angle_gamma   90.00
#
_symmetry.space_group_name_H-M   'P 1'
#
loop_
_entity.id
_entity.type
_entity.pdbx_description
1 polymer ?
#
loop_
_entity_poly.entity_id
_entity_poly.type
_entity_poly.pdbx_seq_one_letter_code
_entity_poly.pdbx_strand_id
1 'polypeptide(L)'
;MDAMKLAMEERDYAMQARCLASLGDIHRSRKDVEKAHSKYEASWSQAGEIGDHVCQLYILMGLIKIFMSSREFEKANEAAARGLEVGSGIGSKIHVLRCHWFLYQLYMNSEERTLSQDHAKKFDGLLRELQLYCGVCHDVIGKQKDNVYVMECCHIYHSKCVENSAFRSKGCPNCKISSGLFSKPFSV
;
A
#
# COMPACT_ATOMS: atom_id res chain seq x y z
N MET A 1 -2.27 8.88 22.18
CA MET A 1 -3.53 9.65 22.36
C MET A 1 -3.28 11.14 22.15
N ASP A 2 -2.02 11.56 22.16
CA ASP A 2 -1.60 12.96 22.18
C ASP A 2 -1.68 13.65 20.81
N ALA A 3 -1.44 12.92 19.71
CA ALA A 3 -1.48 13.49 18.36
C ALA A 3 -2.88 14.00 17.95
N MET A 4 -3.96 13.25 18.25
CA MET A 4 -5.33 13.67 17.92
C MET A 4 -5.75 14.89 18.75
N LYS A 5 -5.38 14.92 20.03
CA LYS A 5 -5.71 16.03 20.93
C LYS A 5 -5.03 17.32 20.48
N LEU A 6 -3.72 17.26 20.19
CA LEU A 6 -2.97 18.39 19.65
C LEU A 6 -3.54 18.85 18.30
N ALA A 7 -3.89 17.93 17.41
CA ALA A 7 -4.48 18.28 16.12
C ALA A 7 -5.84 18.98 16.25
N MET A 8 -6.63 18.67 17.29
CA MET A 8 -7.87 19.40 17.60
C MET A 8 -7.57 20.81 18.10
N GLU A 9 -6.59 20.95 19.00
CA GLU A 9 -6.18 22.24 19.57
C GLU A 9 -5.65 23.20 18.48
N GLU A 10 -4.85 22.67 17.56
CA GLU A 10 -4.25 23.42 16.44
C GLU A 10 -5.16 23.53 15.20
N ARG A 11 -6.35 22.92 15.22
CA ARG A 11 -7.25 22.79 14.05
C ARG A 11 -6.56 22.23 12.80
N ASP A 12 -5.62 21.32 13.01
CA ASP A 12 -4.97 20.57 11.93
C ASP A 12 -5.92 19.48 11.41
N TYR A 13 -6.80 19.88 10.50
CA TYR A 13 -7.81 18.99 9.92
C TYR A 13 -7.17 17.83 9.13
N ALA A 14 -5.98 18.01 8.56
CA ALA A 14 -5.29 16.94 7.85
C ALA A 14 -4.77 15.87 8.82
N MET A 15 -4.15 16.28 9.92
CA MET A 15 -3.68 15.36 10.96
C MET A 15 -4.84 14.64 11.64
N GLN A 16 -5.94 15.35 11.93
CA GLN A 16 -7.15 14.75 12.48
C GLN A 16 -7.74 13.66 11.56
N ALA A 17 -7.86 13.92 10.25
CA ALA A 17 -8.30 12.92 9.28
C ALA A 17 -7.38 11.70 9.28
N ARG A 18 -6.06 11.89 9.18
CA ARG A 18 -5.08 10.78 9.25
C ARG A 18 -5.17 9.99 10.57
N CYS A 19 -5.40 10.66 11.69
CA CYS A 19 -5.62 10.01 12.99
C CYS A 19 -6.88 9.16 12.98
N LEU A 20 -7.99 9.66 12.44
CA LEU A 20 -9.25 8.92 12.30
C LEU A 20 -9.07 7.68 11.41
N ALA A 21 -8.44 7.81 10.25
CA ALA A 21 -8.16 6.66 9.39
C ALA A 21 -7.28 5.61 10.09
N SER A 22 -6.27 6.06 10.85
CA SER A 22 -5.41 5.16 11.63
C SER A 22 -6.18 4.42 12.73
N LEU A 23 -7.12 5.11 13.40
CA LEU A 23 -8.04 4.48 14.34
C LEU A 23 -8.95 3.45 13.65
N GLY A 24 -9.40 3.74 12.43
CA GLY A 24 -10.11 2.78 11.58
C GLY A 24 -9.30 1.51 11.34
N ASP A 25 -8.03 1.64 10.98
CA ASP A 25 -7.09 0.52 10.79
C ASP A 25 -6.91 -0.30 12.08
N ILE A 26 -6.80 0.35 13.24
CA ILE A 26 -6.71 -0.30 14.55
C ILE A 26 -7.99 -1.10 14.85
N HIS A 27 -9.17 -0.51 14.70
CA HIS A 27 -10.44 -1.23 14.90
C HIS A 27 -10.59 -2.41 13.92
N ARG A 28 -10.24 -2.23 12.65
CA ARG A 28 -10.23 -3.30 11.64
C ARG A 28 -9.33 -4.46 12.06
N SER A 29 -8.10 -4.17 12.51
CA SER A 29 -7.17 -5.21 12.98
C SER A 29 -7.69 -5.98 14.20
N ARG A 30 -8.51 -5.33 15.02
CA ARG A 30 -9.22 -5.95 16.16
C ARG A 30 -10.52 -6.64 15.77
N LYS A 31 -10.85 -6.68 14.47
CA LYS A 31 -12.11 -7.21 13.92
C LYS A 31 -13.38 -6.48 14.40
N ASP A 32 -13.23 -5.23 14.87
CA ASP A 32 -14.34 -4.36 15.23
C ASP A 32 -14.77 -3.54 14.00
N VAL A 33 -15.53 -4.20 13.11
CA VAL A 33 -15.87 -3.68 11.77
C VAL A 33 -16.70 -2.42 11.86
N GLU A 34 -17.69 -2.37 12.74
CA GLU A 34 -18.59 -1.21 12.89
C GLU A 34 -17.81 0.04 13.30
N LYS A 35 -16.93 -0.07 14.33
CA LYS A 35 -16.11 1.07 14.73
C LYS A 35 -15.10 1.44 13.66
N ALA A 36 -14.53 0.46 12.95
CA ALA A 36 -13.63 0.75 11.84
C ALA A 36 -14.33 1.58 10.76
N HIS A 37 -15.52 1.17 10.35
CA HIS A 37 -16.34 1.88 9.36
C HIS A 37 -16.65 3.31 9.79
N SER A 38 -17.13 3.49 11.02
CA SER A 38 -17.43 4.82 11.58
C SER A 38 -16.20 5.74 11.58
N LYS A 39 -15.01 5.23 11.90
CA LYS A 39 -13.78 6.02 11.86
C LYS A 39 -13.33 6.35 10.44
N TYR A 40 -13.49 5.43 9.50
CA TYR A 40 -13.21 5.70 8.09
C TYR A 40 -14.17 6.72 7.49
N GLU A 41 -15.47 6.66 7.79
CA GLU A 41 -16.45 7.65 7.31
C GLU A 41 -16.16 9.06 7.84
N ALA A 42 -15.91 9.18 9.15
CA ALA A 42 -15.52 10.46 9.74
C ALA A 42 -14.24 11.02 9.09
N SER A 43 -13.24 10.14 8.88
CA SER A 43 -12.01 10.52 8.18
C SER A 43 -12.25 10.92 6.73
N TRP A 44 -13.19 10.26 6.04
CA TRP A 44 -13.48 10.50 4.63
C TRP A 44 -14.13 11.85 4.42
N SER A 45 -15.14 12.17 5.24
CA SER A 45 -15.81 13.48 5.22
C SER A 45 -14.78 14.60 5.37
N GLN A 46 -13.94 14.50 6.40
CA GLN A 46 -12.94 15.52 6.71
C GLN A 46 -11.85 15.61 5.63
N ALA A 47 -11.36 14.48 5.12
CA ALA A 47 -10.41 14.47 4.01
C ALA A 47 -11.01 15.07 2.73
N GLY A 48 -12.31 14.89 2.49
CA GLY A 48 -13.04 15.50 1.38
C GLY A 48 -13.13 17.02 1.49
N GLU A 49 -13.44 17.54 2.69
CA GLU A 49 -13.54 18.99 2.93
C GLU A 49 -12.24 19.73 2.66
N ILE A 50 -11.09 19.11 2.96
CA ILE A 50 -9.76 19.72 2.77
C ILE A 50 -9.05 19.29 1.48
N GLY A 51 -9.66 18.41 0.68
CA GLY A 51 -9.06 17.88 -0.54
C GLY A 51 -7.85 16.95 -0.33
N ASP A 52 -7.73 16.25 0.81
CA ASP A 52 -6.63 15.29 1.05
C ASP A 52 -6.91 13.94 0.36
N HIS A 53 -6.60 13.89 -0.93
CA HIS A 53 -6.75 12.69 -1.76
C HIS A 53 -5.87 11.51 -1.33
N VAL A 54 -4.71 11.77 -0.69
CA VAL A 54 -3.84 10.70 -0.18
C VAL A 54 -4.51 10.02 1.01
N CYS A 55 -5.13 10.79 1.90
CA CYS A 55 -5.92 10.25 3.01
C CYS A 55 -7.14 9.47 2.49
N GLN A 56 -7.85 9.98 1.49
CA GLN A 56 -8.96 9.26 0.83
C GLN A 56 -8.52 7.90 0.28
N LEU A 57 -7.39 7.82 -0.41
CA LEU A 57 -6.84 6.55 -0.90
C LEU A 57 -6.54 5.58 0.22
N TYR A 58 -5.92 6.06 1.31
CA TYR A 58 -5.64 5.23 2.48
C TYR A 58 -6.92 4.66 3.10
N ILE A 59 -7.98 5.47 3.21
CA ILE A 59 -9.29 5.05 3.70
C ILE A 59 -9.90 3.99 2.78
N LEU A 60 -9.88 4.20 1.46
CA LEU A 60 -10.39 3.22 0.49
C LEU A 60 -9.69 1.87 0.63
N MET A 61 -8.36 1.85 0.82
CA MET A 61 -7.62 0.60 1.06
C MET A 61 -8.09 -0.11 2.34
N GLY A 62 -8.49 0.65 3.36
CA GLY A 62 -9.06 0.11 4.59
C GLY A 62 -10.45 -0.48 4.38
N LEU A 63 -11.31 0.23 3.66
CA LEU A 63 -12.68 -0.19 3.35
C LEU A 63 -12.70 -1.43 2.45
N ILE A 64 -11.86 -1.50 1.41
CA ILE A 64 -11.75 -2.70 0.55
C ILE A 64 -11.45 -3.95 1.39
N LYS A 65 -10.52 -3.86 2.35
CA LYS A 65 -10.19 -4.98 3.25
C LYS A 65 -11.38 -5.38 4.11
N ILE A 66 -12.15 -4.41 4.62
CA ILE A 66 -13.38 -4.68 5.37
C ILE A 66 -14.37 -5.43 4.47
N PHE A 67 -14.71 -4.86 3.32
CA PHE A 67 -15.70 -5.43 2.41
C PHE A 67 -15.29 -6.83 1.93
N MET A 68 -14.02 -7.05 1.61
CA MET A 68 -13.50 -8.39 1.29
C MET A 68 -13.68 -9.37 2.45
N SER A 69 -13.36 -8.97 3.69
CA SER A 69 -13.53 -9.83 4.87
C SER A 69 -15.00 -10.14 5.20
N SER A 70 -15.90 -9.20 4.90
CA SER A 70 -17.34 -9.32 5.05
C SER A 70 -18.04 -9.97 3.85
N ARG A 71 -17.29 -10.35 2.80
CA ARG A 71 -17.81 -10.87 1.51
C ARG A 71 -18.75 -9.91 0.77
N GLU A 72 -18.62 -8.61 1.00
CA GLU A 72 -19.33 -7.55 0.28
C GLU A 72 -18.56 -7.16 -0.99
N PHE A 73 -18.43 -8.10 -1.93
CA PHE A 73 -17.51 -7.96 -3.07
C PHE A 73 -17.86 -6.79 -4.00
N GLU A 74 -19.13 -6.45 -4.16
CA GLU A 74 -19.55 -5.30 -4.98
C GLU A 74 -19.02 -3.99 -4.41
N LYS A 75 -19.18 -3.77 -3.10
CA LYS A 75 -18.64 -2.59 -2.42
C LYS A 75 -17.12 -2.53 -2.46
N ALA A 76 -16.46 -3.69 -2.38
CA ALA A 76 -15.01 -3.79 -2.53
C ALA A 76 -14.57 -3.37 -3.95
N ASN A 77 -15.31 -3.80 -4.98
CA ASN A 77 -15.08 -3.42 -6.36
C ASN A 77 -15.26 -1.90 -6.58
N GLU A 78 -16.37 -1.34 -6.11
CA GLU A 78 -16.65 0.10 -6.18
C GLU A 78 -15.55 0.93 -5.49
N ALA A 79 -15.14 0.54 -4.28
CA ALA A 79 -14.08 1.22 -3.54
C ALA A 79 -12.73 1.12 -4.24
N ALA A 80 -12.41 -0.02 -4.86
CA ALA A 80 -11.18 -0.19 -5.63
C ALA A 80 -11.20 0.62 -6.92
N ALA A 81 -12.32 0.67 -7.64
CA ALA A 81 -12.51 1.49 -8.84
C ALA A 81 -12.35 2.99 -8.53
N ARG A 82 -12.98 3.48 -7.45
CA ARG A 82 -12.76 4.85 -6.97
C ARG A 82 -11.31 5.11 -6.58
N GLY A 83 -10.65 4.12 -5.97
CA GLY A 83 -9.22 4.21 -5.65
C GLY A 83 -8.33 4.31 -6.91
N LEU A 84 -8.69 3.62 -8.00
CA LEU A 84 -8.00 3.75 -9.28
C LEU A 84 -8.16 5.16 -9.85
N GLU A 85 -9.38 5.71 -9.82
CA GLU A 85 -9.69 7.06 -10.31
C GLU A 85 -8.88 8.12 -9.54
N VAL A 86 -9.03 8.15 -8.20
CA VAL A 86 -8.32 9.13 -7.35
C VAL A 86 -6.81 8.94 -7.46
N GLY A 87 -6.33 7.69 -7.42
CA GLY A 87 -4.91 7.36 -7.49
C GLY A 87 -4.28 7.77 -8.80
N SER A 88 -4.98 7.56 -9.92
CA SER A 88 -4.52 8.02 -11.24
C SER A 88 -4.56 9.54 -11.35
N GLY A 89 -5.61 10.19 -10.83
CA GLY A 89 -5.76 11.64 -10.85
C GLY A 89 -4.63 12.39 -10.16
N ILE A 90 -4.08 11.84 -9.07
CA ILE A 90 -2.94 12.42 -8.36
C ILE A 90 -1.58 11.81 -8.75
N GLY A 91 -1.54 10.89 -9.72
CA GLY A 91 -0.31 10.21 -10.16
C GLY A 91 0.30 9.22 -9.16
N SER A 92 -0.48 8.74 -8.18
CA SER A 92 0.01 7.82 -7.15
C SER A 92 0.06 6.35 -7.61
N LYS A 93 1.14 5.99 -8.29
CA LYS A 93 1.35 4.63 -8.81
C LYS A 93 1.24 3.52 -7.76
N ILE A 94 1.69 3.78 -6.52
CA ILE A 94 1.63 2.77 -5.44
C ILE A 94 0.19 2.45 -5.01
N HIS A 95 -0.71 3.43 -5.00
CA HIS A 95 -2.11 3.21 -4.67
C HIS A 95 -2.85 2.54 -5.83
N VAL A 96 -2.58 2.95 -7.07
CA VAL A 96 -3.10 2.28 -8.28
C VAL A 96 -2.68 0.80 -8.31
N LEU A 97 -1.42 0.51 -7.98
CA LEU A 97 -0.91 -0.85 -7.85
C LEU A 97 -1.72 -1.66 -6.84
N ARG A 98 -1.97 -1.11 -5.65
CA ARG A 98 -2.76 -1.78 -4.61
C ARG A 98 -4.21 -2.02 -5.04
N CYS A 99 -4.85 -1.08 -5.72
CA CYS A 99 -6.19 -1.28 -6.26
C CYS A 99 -6.24 -2.43 -7.26
N HIS A 100 -5.28 -2.50 -8.20
CA HIS A 100 -5.20 -3.61 -9.15
C HIS A 100 -4.95 -4.96 -8.45
N TRP A 101 -4.16 -4.99 -7.39
CA TRP A 101 -4.01 -6.19 -6.57
C TRP A 101 -5.33 -6.65 -5.95
N PHE A 102 -6.10 -5.73 -5.34
CA PHE A 102 -7.39 -6.08 -4.75
C PHE A 102 -8.40 -6.53 -5.80
N LEU A 103 -8.50 -5.84 -6.94
CA LEU A 103 -9.38 -6.24 -8.03
C LEU A 103 -9.01 -7.60 -8.62
N TYR A 104 -7.70 -7.85 -8.80
CA TYR A 104 -7.21 -9.18 -9.15
C TYR A 104 -7.71 -10.25 -8.17
N GLN A 105 -7.55 -10.03 -6.85
CA GLN A 105 -8.03 -10.97 -5.82
C GLN A 105 -9.54 -11.18 -5.84
N LEU A 106 -10.32 -10.11 -6.07
CA LEU A 106 -11.78 -10.18 -6.17
C LEU A 106 -12.19 -11.06 -7.35
N TYR A 107 -11.64 -10.81 -8.54
CA TYR A 107 -12.00 -11.53 -9.76
C TYR A 107 -11.35 -12.91 -9.88
N MET A 108 -10.30 -13.22 -9.11
CA MET A 108 -9.65 -14.55 -9.13
C MET A 108 -10.61 -15.70 -8.79
N ASN A 109 -11.64 -15.41 -7.98
CA ASN A 109 -12.63 -16.41 -7.57
C ASN A 109 -14.00 -16.21 -8.25
N SER A 110 -14.11 -15.27 -9.20
CA SER A 110 -15.35 -15.06 -9.97
C SER A 110 -15.27 -15.73 -11.35
N GLU A 111 -16.37 -15.70 -12.09
CA GLU A 111 -16.42 -16.19 -13.48
C GLU A 111 -15.66 -15.27 -14.45
N GLU A 112 -15.30 -14.06 -14.02
CA GLU A 112 -14.71 -12.98 -14.83
C GLU A 112 -13.18 -13.10 -14.92
N ARG A 113 -12.69 -14.24 -15.42
CA ARG A 113 -11.24 -14.52 -15.52
C ARG A 113 -10.47 -13.49 -16.35
N THR A 114 -11.10 -12.89 -17.37
CA THR A 114 -10.46 -11.89 -18.23
C THR A 114 -10.10 -10.62 -17.46
N LEU A 115 -11.00 -10.15 -16.58
CA LEU A 115 -10.76 -8.99 -15.73
C LEU A 115 -9.70 -9.27 -14.67
N SER A 116 -9.73 -10.46 -14.07
CA SER A 116 -8.66 -10.91 -13.18
C SER A 116 -7.29 -10.84 -13.86
N GLN A 117 -7.17 -11.40 -15.07
CA GLN A 117 -5.92 -11.39 -15.84
C GLN A 117 -5.48 -9.98 -16.26
N ASP A 118 -6.40 -9.09 -16.61
CA ASP A 118 -6.09 -7.70 -16.94
C ASP A 118 -5.52 -6.95 -15.72
N HIS A 119 -6.15 -7.09 -14.56
CA HIS A 119 -5.65 -6.50 -13.33
C HIS A 119 -4.30 -7.07 -12.88
N ALA A 120 -4.07 -8.37 -13.05
CA ALA A 120 -2.76 -8.99 -12.80
C ALA A 120 -1.67 -8.38 -13.71
N LYS A 121 -1.95 -8.20 -15.01
CA LYS A 121 -1.01 -7.58 -15.96
C LYS A 121 -0.68 -6.14 -15.58
N LYS A 122 -1.69 -5.35 -15.18
CA LYS A 122 -1.50 -3.96 -14.74
C LYS A 122 -0.71 -3.89 -13.42
N PHE A 123 -1.00 -4.77 -12.48
CA PHE A 123 -0.23 -4.93 -11.24
C PHE A 123 1.25 -5.23 -11.52
N ASP A 124 1.54 -6.22 -12.38
CA ASP A 124 2.91 -6.58 -12.78
C ASP A 124 3.62 -5.45 -13.53
N GLY A 125 2.91 -4.70 -14.37
CA GLY A 125 3.44 -3.51 -15.04
C GLY A 125 3.91 -2.46 -14.03
N LEU A 126 3.06 -2.13 -13.06
CA LEU A 126 3.36 -1.13 -12.04
C LEU A 126 4.47 -1.58 -11.09
N LEU A 127 4.54 -2.87 -10.73
CA LEU A 127 5.66 -3.41 -9.96
C LEU A 127 7.00 -3.17 -10.67
N ARG A 128 7.04 -3.33 -12.00
CA ARG A 128 8.25 -3.09 -12.81
C ARG A 128 8.61 -1.61 -12.84
N GLU A 129 7.62 -0.75 -13.06
CA GLU A 129 7.83 0.70 -13.05
C GLU A 129 8.31 1.23 -11.69
N LEU A 130 7.82 0.63 -10.59
CA LEU A 130 8.19 1.01 -9.22
C LEU A 130 9.44 0.26 -8.71
N GLN A 131 10.03 -0.63 -9.53
CA GLN A 131 11.19 -1.45 -9.17
C GLN A 131 11.01 -2.24 -7.85
N LEU A 132 9.79 -2.73 -7.59
CA LEU A 132 9.43 -3.46 -6.36
C LEU A 132 9.77 -4.95 -6.43
N TYR A 133 10.96 -5.26 -6.93
CA TYR A 133 11.50 -6.63 -6.98
C TYR A 133 12.88 -6.68 -6.35
N CYS A 134 13.19 -7.80 -5.71
CA CYS A 134 14.53 -8.07 -5.23
C CYS A 134 15.47 -8.20 -6.43
N GLY A 135 16.50 -7.35 -6.53
CA GLY A 135 17.46 -7.41 -7.65
C GLY A 135 18.38 -8.65 -7.69
N VAL A 136 18.12 -9.66 -6.86
CA VAL A 136 18.89 -10.92 -6.80
C VAL A 136 18.02 -12.11 -7.17
N CYS A 137 16.93 -12.33 -6.43
CA CYS A 137 16.02 -13.45 -6.70
C CYS A 137 14.88 -13.09 -7.68
N HIS A 138 14.72 -11.80 -8.00
CA HIS A 138 13.64 -11.26 -8.84
C HIS A 138 12.22 -11.50 -8.30
N ASP A 139 12.08 -11.94 -7.05
CA ASP A 139 10.79 -12.00 -6.38
C ASP A 139 10.28 -10.60 -6.01
N VAL A 140 8.96 -10.47 -6.00
CA VAL A 140 8.24 -9.27 -5.57
C VAL A 140 8.53 -8.97 -4.09
N ILE A 141 8.92 -7.73 -3.80
CA ILE A 141 9.12 -7.26 -2.42
C ILE A 141 7.76 -7.11 -1.73
N GLY A 142 7.64 -7.60 -0.48
CA GLY A 142 6.43 -7.46 0.33
C GLY A 142 5.32 -8.48 0.02
N LYS A 143 5.59 -9.49 -0.83
CA LYS A 143 4.67 -10.63 -1.03
C LYS A 143 4.47 -11.45 0.26
N GLN A 144 5.50 -11.53 1.07
CA GLN A 144 5.51 -12.17 2.39
C GLN A 144 6.33 -11.29 3.33
N LYS A 145 6.18 -11.51 4.64
CA LYS A 145 6.96 -10.79 5.65
C LYS A 145 8.43 -11.15 5.49
N ASP A 146 9.22 -10.20 5.02
CA ASP A 146 10.65 -10.35 4.77
C ASP A 146 11.37 -9.10 5.30
N ASN A 147 12.63 -9.24 5.69
CA ASN A 147 13.49 -8.09 5.92
C ASN A 147 14.12 -7.67 4.59
N VAL A 148 14.21 -6.36 4.34
CA VAL A 148 14.79 -5.81 3.12
C VAL A 148 15.86 -4.78 3.43
N TYR A 149 16.81 -4.68 2.50
CA TYR A 149 17.77 -3.60 2.38
C TYR A 149 17.34 -2.67 1.25
N VAL A 150 17.47 -1.37 1.48
CA VAL A 150 17.40 -0.35 0.43
C VAL A 150 18.81 0.20 0.27
N MET A 151 19.32 0.14 -0.94
CA MET A 151 20.60 0.72 -1.30
C MET A 151 20.46 2.23 -1.52
N GLU A 152 21.55 2.99 -1.45
CA GLU A 152 21.56 4.42 -1.79
C GLU A 152 21.07 4.70 -3.22
N CYS A 153 21.26 3.75 -4.13
CA CYS A 153 20.73 3.79 -5.49
C CYS A 153 19.23 3.44 -5.60
N CYS A 154 18.51 3.38 -4.47
CA CYS A 154 17.09 3.05 -4.35
C CYS A 154 16.68 1.63 -4.76
N HIS A 155 17.63 0.75 -5.11
CA HIS A 155 17.33 -0.67 -5.34
C HIS A 155 17.09 -1.42 -4.03
N ILE A 156 16.08 -2.30 -4.05
CA ILE A 156 15.62 -3.04 -2.88
C ILE A 156 16.02 -4.52 -3.01
N TYR A 157 16.44 -5.12 -1.90
CA TYR A 157 16.85 -6.52 -1.83
C TYR A 157 16.33 -7.19 -0.58
N HIS A 158 15.95 -8.46 -0.64
CA HIS A 158 15.72 -9.24 0.57
C HIS A 158 17.03 -9.38 1.37
N SER A 159 16.98 -9.26 2.70
CA SER A 159 18.16 -9.38 3.55
C SER A 159 18.88 -10.70 3.38
N LYS A 160 18.11 -11.80 3.31
CA LYS A 160 18.62 -13.15 3.01
C LYS A 160 19.34 -13.24 1.66
N CYS A 161 18.88 -12.48 0.66
CA CYS A 161 19.50 -12.47 -0.67
C CYS A 161 20.81 -11.68 -0.67
N VAL A 162 20.93 -10.62 0.13
CA VAL A 162 22.17 -9.86 0.28
C VAL A 162 23.21 -10.66 1.07
N GLU A 163 22.81 -11.27 2.19
CA GLU A 163 23.71 -12.03 3.07
C GLU A 163 24.36 -13.22 2.36
N ASN A 164 23.62 -13.89 1.48
CA ASN A 164 24.11 -15.04 0.70
C ASN A 164 24.83 -14.65 -0.60
N SER A 165 25.08 -13.36 -0.85
CA SER A 165 25.58 -12.87 -2.13
C SER A 165 26.98 -12.25 -2.06
N ALA A 166 27.76 -12.46 -3.12
CA ALA A 166 29.12 -11.92 -3.23
C ALA A 166 29.17 -10.40 -3.47
N PHE A 167 28.05 -9.74 -3.81
CA PHE A 167 28.07 -8.31 -4.15
C PHE A 167 28.09 -7.37 -2.94
N ARG A 168 27.99 -7.89 -1.71
CA ARG A 168 28.20 -7.11 -0.48
C ARG A 168 29.51 -6.31 -0.50
N SER A 169 30.51 -6.81 -1.25
CA SER A 169 31.82 -6.18 -1.44
C SER A 169 32.00 -5.45 -2.78
N LYS A 170 31.06 -5.57 -3.73
CA LYS A 170 31.22 -5.14 -5.15
C LYS A 170 30.26 -4.05 -5.61
N GLY A 171 29.37 -3.57 -4.73
CA GLY A 171 28.36 -2.57 -5.06
C GLY A 171 27.05 -3.17 -5.58
N CYS A 172 26.10 -2.31 -5.94
CA CYS A 172 24.76 -2.73 -6.37
C CYS A 172 24.80 -3.54 -7.68
N PRO A 173 24.24 -4.77 -7.75
CA PRO A 173 24.25 -5.57 -8.97
C PRO A 173 23.41 -4.98 -10.11
N ASN A 174 22.40 -4.17 -9.79
CA ASN A 174 21.50 -3.58 -10.79
C ASN A 174 22.13 -2.39 -11.52
N CYS A 175 22.81 -1.49 -10.79
CA CYS A 175 23.36 -0.25 -11.37
C CYS A 175 24.87 -0.09 -11.24
N LYS A 176 25.56 -1.04 -10.61
CA LYS A 176 27.03 -1.06 -10.42
C LYS A 176 27.59 0.13 -9.63
N ILE A 177 26.74 0.90 -8.94
CA ILE A 177 27.17 1.97 -8.05
C ILE A 177 27.85 1.33 -6.82
N SER A 178 29.07 1.78 -6.54
CA SER A 178 29.99 1.24 -5.54
C SER A 178 29.80 1.80 -4.12
N SER A 179 28.62 2.35 -3.80
CA SER A 179 28.30 2.72 -2.42
C SER A 179 27.91 1.47 -1.64
N GLY A 180 28.87 0.92 -0.89
CA GLY A 180 28.70 -0.26 -0.04
C GLY A 180 27.87 -0.03 1.23
N LEU A 181 27.14 1.08 1.34
CA LEU A 181 26.31 1.39 2.49
C LEU A 181 24.90 0.83 2.27
N PHE A 182 24.60 -0.23 3.01
CA PHE A 182 23.27 -0.79 3.13
C PHE A 182 22.52 -0.02 4.22
N SER A 183 21.24 0.29 3.99
CA SER A 183 20.37 0.70 5.09
C SER A 183 20.39 -0.35 6.21
N LYS A 184 19.99 0.00 7.43
CA LYS A 184 19.61 -1.06 8.38
C LYS A 184 18.46 -1.86 7.76
N PRO A 185 18.45 -3.20 7.91
CA PRO A 185 17.35 -3.97 7.39
C PRO A 185 16.08 -3.61 8.15
N PHE A 186 14.97 -3.51 7.43
CA PHE A 186 13.66 -3.28 8.02
C PHE A 186 12.65 -4.27 7.45
N SER A 187 11.63 -4.58 8.25
CA SER A 187 10.58 -5.51 7.84
C SER A 187 9.60 -4.82 6.91
N VAL A 188 9.28 -5.49 5.81
CA VAL A 188 8.21 -5.14 4.88
C VAL A 188 7.14 -6.22 4.85
#